data_AF-A0A838J230-F1
#
_entry.id   AF-A0A838J230-F1
#
_cell.length_a   1.000
_cell.length_b   1.000
_cell.length_c   1.000
_cell.angle_alpha   90.00
_cell.angle_beta   90.00
_cell.angle_gamma   90.00
#
_symmetry.space_group_name_H-M   'P 1'
#
loop_
_entity.id
_entity.type
_entity.pdbx_description
1 polymer ?
#
loop_
_entity_poly.entity_id
_entity_poly.type
_entity_poly.pdbx_seq_one_letter_code
_entity_poly.pdbx_strand_id
1 'polypeptide(L)'
;MSEASNERDLLHLGSGEGSKVEHIKADSQHLRGQIAQELDAETTRFSEEQVQLIKFHGMYQQEDRDLRQSRREAKAEKAYQFMVRSRIPGGALTAEQYLVEDDLAGRYANGTLRITTRQGFQLHGILKGDIRATIQNINACLLSTLAACGDVNR
;
A
#
# COMPACT_ATOMS: atom_id res chain seq x y z
N MET A 1 33.20 26.78 26.23
CA MET A 1 32.45 27.39 25.11
C MET A 1 31.17 26.59 24.98
N SER A 2 30.04 27.22 25.31
CA SER A 2 28.71 26.59 25.28
C SER A 2 28.34 26.31 23.83
N GLU A 3 28.20 25.04 23.44
CA GLU A 3 27.54 24.68 22.19
C GLU A 3 26.07 25.08 22.33
N ALA A 4 25.69 26.18 21.68
CA ALA A 4 24.30 26.54 21.54
C ALA A 4 23.59 25.39 20.81
N SER A 5 22.62 24.76 21.49
CA SER A 5 21.74 23.77 20.88
C SER A 5 21.08 24.41 19.66
N ASN A 6 21.44 23.94 18.48
CA ASN A 6 20.92 24.48 17.23
C ASN A 6 19.47 24.00 17.08
N GLU A 7 18.49 24.81 17.51
CA GLU A 7 17.04 24.56 17.44
C GLU A 7 16.50 24.39 16.00
N ARG A 8 17.38 24.24 14.99
CA ARG A 8 17.05 24.13 13.57
C ARG A 8 16.98 22.70 13.05
N ASP A 9 17.39 21.72 13.82
CA ASP A 9 17.23 20.30 13.48
C ASP A 9 16.35 19.59 14.52
N LEU A 10 15.86 18.39 14.21
CA LEU A 10 14.98 17.65 15.12
C LEU A 10 15.75 16.91 16.23
N LEU A 11 17.09 16.94 16.22
CA LEU A 11 17.92 16.15 17.15
C LEU A 11 17.82 16.68 18.59
N HIS A 12 17.58 17.99 18.76
CA HIS A 12 17.37 18.60 20.07
C HIS A 12 16.09 18.14 20.78
N LEU A 13 15.13 17.53 20.07
CA LEU A 13 13.88 17.01 20.63
C LEU A 13 14.06 15.67 21.38
N GLY A 14 15.27 15.08 21.31
CA GLY A 14 15.53 13.74 21.86
C GLY A 14 14.83 12.64 21.06
N SER A 15 14.93 11.39 21.53
CA SER A 15 14.40 10.22 20.79
C SER A 15 12.87 10.15 20.73
N GLY A 16 12.16 10.90 21.58
CA GLY A 16 10.72 10.73 21.79
C GLY A 16 10.33 9.31 22.22
N GLU A 17 9.05 9.08 22.52
CA GLU A 17 8.54 7.71 22.75
C GLU A 17 8.22 6.99 21.43
N GLY A 18 7.98 7.75 20.35
CA GLY A 18 7.58 7.20 19.06
C GLY A 18 6.08 6.87 19.00
N SER A 19 5.49 6.92 17.80
CA SER A 19 4.10 6.48 17.61
C SER A 19 4.03 4.95 17.51
N LYS A 20 2.83 4.37 17.61
CA LYS A 20 2.61 2.94 17.29
C LYS A 20 3.19 2.55 15.94
N VAL A 21 3.14 3.44 14.94
CA VAL A 21 3.70 3.19 13.61
C VAL A 21 5.24 3.19 13.62
N GLU A 22 5.87 4.02 14.45
CA GLU A 22 7.34 4.00 14.61
C GLU A 22 7.81 2.68 15.20
N HIS A 23 7.13 2.16 16.23
CA HIS A 23 7.45 0.84 16.79
C HIS A 23 7.25 -0.27 15.76
N ILE A 24 6.12 -0.28 15.04
CA ILE A 24 5.89 -1.26 13.96
C ILE A 24 7.02 -1.22 12.92
N LYS A 25 7.49 -0.03 12.52
CA LYS A 25 8.60 0.10 11.57
C LYS A 25 9.91 -0.44 12.15
N ALA A 26 10.23 -0.11 13.41
CA ALA A 26 11.44 -0.61 14.07
C ALA A 26 11.48 -2.14 14.14
N ASP A 27 10.35 -2.78 14.43
CA ASP A 27 10.25 -4.23 14.61
C ASP A 27 10.08 -5.00 13.29
N SER A 28 9.85 -4.30 12.17
CA SER A 28 9.46 -4.90 10.89
C SER A 28 10.57 -5.56 10.08
N GLN A 29 11.83 -5.53 10.53
CA GLN A 29 12.98 -5.99 9.73
C GLN A 29 13.02 -5.33 8.33
N HIS A 30 13.12 -4.00 8.31
CA HIS A 30 13.12 -3.20 7.07
C HIS A 30 11.85 -3.39 6.23
N LEU A 31 10.68 -3.20 6.86
CA LEU A 31 9.36 -3.22 6.24
C LEU A 31 8.89 -4.61 5.77
N ARG A 32 9.67 -5.67 6.02
CA ARG A 32 9.33 -7.05 5.66
C ARG A 32 8.11 -7.55 6.44
N GLY A 33 8.14 -7.36 7.76
CA GLY A 33 7.14 -7.85 8.70
C GLY A 33 6.80 -9.32 8.48
N GLN A 34 5.50 -9.61 8.52
CA GLN A 34 4.92 -10.92 8.22
C GLN A 34 4.09 -10.90 6.92
N ILE A 35 4.35 -9.94 6.02
CA ILE A 35 3.52 -9.73 4.82
C ILE A 35 3.46 -10.99 3.96
N ALA A 36 4.59 -11.67 3.76
CA ALA A 36 4.65 -12.88 2.94
C ALA A 36 3.82 -14.03 3.54
N GLN A 37 3.95 -14.24 4.85
CA GLN A 37 3.19 -15.24 5.58
C GLN A 37 1.69 -14.95 5.55
N GLU A 38 1.31 -13.67 5.72
CA GLU A 38 -0.09 -13.28 5.65
C GLU A 38 -0.63 -13.40 4.22
N LEU A 39 0.14 -13.10 3.18
CA LEU A 39 -0.28 -13.34 1.79
C LEU A 39 -0.59 -14.81 1.50
N ASP A 40 0.14 -15.73 2.13
CA ASP A 40 -0.04 -17.17 1.93
C ASP A 40 -1.14 -17.75 2.85
N ALA A 41 -1.62 -16.99 3.83
CA ALA A 41 -2.71 -17.40 4.71
C ALA A 41 -4.10 -17.26 4.05
N GLU A 42 -5.00 -18.21 4.33
CA GLU A 42 -6.40 -18.22 3.88
C GLU A 42 -7.27 -17.21 4.64
N THR A 43 -6.89 -15.93 4.59
CA THR A 43 -7.65 -14.81 5.13
C THR A 43 -7.91 -13.77 4.04
N THR A 44 -8.95 -12.95 4.21
CA THR A 44 -9.33 -11.89 3.27
C THR A 44 -8.63 -10.56 3.55
N ARG A 45 -7.92 -10.44 4.68
CA ARG A 45 -7.30 -9.21 5.19
C ARG A 45 -5.92 -9.46 5.81
N PHE A 46 -5.15 -8.39 5.94
CA PHE A 46 -3.97 -8.31 6.79
C PHE A 46 -4.31 -7.94 8.24
N SER A 47 -3.40 -8.26 9.16
CA SER A 47 -3.42 -7.79 10.55
C SER A 47 -3.14 -6.27 10.65
N GLU A 48 -3.47 -5.66 11.79
CA GLU A 48 -3.34 -4.20 11.95
C GLU A 48 -1.92 -3.67 11.76
N GLU A 49 -0.92 -4.45 12.21
CA GLU A 49 0.49 -4.09 12.06
C GLU A 49 0.93 -4.19 10.61
N GLN A 50 0.58 -5.30 9.93
CA GLN A 50 0.91 -5.48 8.52
C GLN A 50 0.18 -4.46 7.64
N VAL A 51 -1.03 -4.02 8.01
CA VAL A 51 -1.74 -2.92 7.32
C VAL A 51 -0.92 -1.62 7.29
N GLN A 52 -0.05 -1.36 8.28
CA GLN A 52 0.86 -0.21 8.21
C GLN A 52 2.03 -0.47 7.24
N LEU A 53 2.56 -1.69 7.22
CA LEU A 53 3.73 -2.06 6.40
C LEU A 53 3.40 -2.21 4.91
N ILE A 54 2.22 -2.75 4.56
CA ILE A 54 1.80 -2.91 3.16
C ILE A 54 1.67 -1.56 2.43
N LYS A 55 1.49 -0.45 3.16
CA LYS A 55 1.52 0.90 2.59
C LYS A 55 2.86 1.19 1.92
N PHE A 56 3.98 0.76 2.48
CA PHE A 56 5.29 0.97 1.85
C PHE A 56 5.46 0.21 0.53
N HIS A 57 4.62 -0.80 0.30
CA HIS A 57 4.54 -1.60 -0.91
C HIS A 57 3.43 -1.13 -1.87
N GLY A 58 2.90 0.08 -1.64
CA GLY A 58 1.89 0.71 -2.50
C GLY A 58 0.47 0.20 -2.29
N MET A 59 0.21 -0.56 -1.23
CA MET A 59 -1.09 -1.15 -0.97
C MET A 59 -1.86 -0.40 0.13
N TYR A 60 -3.17 -0.28 -0.03
CA TYR A 60 -4.09 0.06 1.05
C TYR A 60 -5.17 -1.01 1.17
N GLN A 61 -5.31 -1.60 2.35
CA GLN A 61 -6.49 -2.39 2.69
C GLN A 61 -7.70 -1.47 2.86
N GLN A 62 -8.78 -1.84 2.19
CA GLN A 62 -10.05 -1.14 2.15
C GLN A 62 -11.18 -2.13 2.46
N GLU A 63 -12.38 -1.59 2.60
CA GLU A 63 -13.60 -2.36 2.61
C GLU A 63 -14.58 -1.73 1.63
N ASP A 64 -15.38 -2.54 0.95
CA ASP A 64 -16.52 -2.03 0.19
C ASP A 64 -17.57 -1.50 1.18
N ARG A 65 -17.76 -0.18 1.14
CA ARG A 65 -18.65 0.54 2.06
C ARG A 65 -20.12 0.39 1.67
N ASP A 66 -20.41 0.10 0.41
CA ASP A 66 -21.79 -0.06 -0.06
C ASP A 66 -22.36 -1.39 0.45
N LEU A 67 -21.50 -2.41 0.60
CA LEU A 67 -21.85 -3.71 1.19
C LEU A 67 -21.81 -3.73 2.72
N ARG A 68 -21.31 -2.68 3.39
CA ARG A 68 -21.05 -2.70 4.84
C ARG A 68 -22.31 -3.00 5.66
N GLN A 69 -23.43 -2.34 5.33
CA GLN A 69 -24.67 -2.47 6.10
C GLN A 69 -25.25 -3.89 5.98
N SER A 70 -25.39 -4.40 4.75
CA SER A 70 -25.97 -5.72 4.48
C SER A 70 -25.11 -6.84 5.06
N ARG A 71 -23.78 -6.73 4.98
CA ARG A 71 -22.87 -7.71 5.60
C ARG A 71 -22.94 -7.68 7.13
N ARG A 72 -23.08 -6.51 7.74
CA ARG A 72 -23.26 -6.37 9.19
C ARG A 72 -24.56 -7.04 9.66
N GLU A 73 -25.65 -6.82 8.94
CA GLU A 73 -26.96 -7.46 9.22
C GLU A 73 -26.86 -8.98 9.08
N ALA A 74 -26.15 -9.47 8.07
CA ALA A 74 -25.89 -10.89 7.86
C ALA A 74 -24.82 -11.49 8.82
N LYS A 75 -24.23 -10.68 9.72
CA LYS A 75 -23.07 -11.07 10.55
C LYS A 75 -21.91 -11.70 9.74
N ALA A 76 -21.78 -11.29 8.49
CA ALA A 76 -20.73 -11.73 7.59
C ALA A 76 -19.47 -10.86 7.77
N GLU A 77 -18.31 -11.42 7.39
CA GLU A 77 -17.08 -10.63 7.31
C GLU A 77 -17.24 -9.47 6.33
N LYS A 78 -16.60 -8.34 6.66
CA LYS A 78 -16.49 -7.16 5.77
C LYS A 78 -16.00 -7.58 4.39
N ALA A 79 -16.50 -6.92 3.35
CA ALA A 79 -16.02 -7.11 2.00
C ALA A 79 -14.65 -6.43 1.84
N TYR A 80 -13.59 -7.08 2.33
CA TYR A 80 -12.23 -6.57 2.22
C TYR A 80 -11.77 -6.58 0.78
N GLN A 81 -11.10 -5.49 0.41
CA GLN A 81 -10.49 -5.29 -0.90
C GLN A 81 -9.25 -4.42 -0.75
N PHE A 82 -8.47 -4.32 -1.81
CA PHE A 82 -7.21 -3.59 -1.81
C PHE A 82 -7.17 -2.58 -2.94
N MET A 83 -6.58 -1.43 -2.62
CA MET A 83 -6.07 -0.51 -3.62
C MET A 83 -4.57 -0.72 -3.77
N VAL A 84 -4.10 -0.89 -5.00
CA VAL A 84 -2.67 -0.91 -5.34
C VAL A 84 -2.36 0.34 -6.15
N ARG A 85 -1.31 1.06 -5.76
CA ARG A 85 -0.84 2.26 -6.45
C ARG A 85 0.51 2.01 -7.14
N SER A 86 0.55 2.28 -8.43
CA SER A 86 1.78 2.31 -9.20
C SER A 86 2.49 3.65 -9.05
N ARG A 87 3.82 3.60 -8.95
CA ARG A 87 4.75 4.71 -8.91
C ARG A 87 5.32 4.90 -10.32
N ILE A 88 4.98 6.03 -10.92
CA ILE A 88 5.36 6.39 -12.28
C ILE A 88 6.07 7.74 -12.20
N PRO A 89 7.42 7.79 -12.09
CA PRO A 89 8.16 9.03 -11.97
C PRO A 89 7.87 9.99 -13.14
N GLY A 90 7.46 11.21 -12.82
CA GLY A 90 7.09 12.21 -13.82
C GLY A 90 5.86 11.85 -14.68
N GLY A 91 5.14 10.78 -14.36
CA GLY A 91 4.04 10.26 -15.18
C GLY A 91 4.47 9.69 -16.53
N ALA A 92 5.76 9.47 -16.75
CA ALA A 92 6.29 8.97 -18.01
C ALA A 92 6.04 7.46 -18.11
N LEU A 93 5.33 7.05 -19.16
CA LEU A 93 4.83 5.69 -19.35
C LEU A 93 4.84 5.33 -20.84
N THR A 94 5.24 4.10 -21.15
CA THR A 94 5.12 3.55 -22.51
C THR A 94 3.69 3.05 -22.77
N ALA A 95 3.32 2.91 -24.05
CA ALA A 95 2.01 2.33 -24.41
C ALA A 95 1.85 0.89 -23.91
N GLU A 96 2.92 0.09 -23.90
CA GLU A 96 2.89 -1.28 -23.39
C GLU A 96 2.62 -1.32 -21.88
N GLN A 97 3.28 -0.46 -21.11
CA GLN A 97 3.04 -0.32 -19.67
C GLN A 97 1.59 0.11 -19.36
N TYR A 98 1.00 0.97 -20.20
CA TYR A 98 -0.42 1.33 -20.07
C TYR A 98 -1.33 0.11 -20.24
N LEU A 99 -1.10 -0.67 -21.30
CA LEU A 99 -1.91 -1.84 -21.62
C LEU A 99 -1.82 -2.91 -20.52
N VAL A 100 -0.65 -3.05 -19.88
CA VAL A 100 -0.52 -3.93 -18.72
C VAL A 100 -1.40 -3.46 -17.55
N GLU A 101 -1.38 -2.16 -17.21
CA GLU A 101 -2.19 -1.62 -16.12
C GLU A 101 -3.70 -1.72 -16.40
N ASP A 102 -4.12 -1.47 -17.65
CA ASP A 102 -5.52 -1.61 -18.09
C ASP A 102 -6.01 -3.06 -17.99
N ASP A 103 -5.21 -4.00 -18.48
CA ASP A 103 -5.50 -5.43 -18.40
C ASP A 103 -5.55 -5.92 -16.95
N LEU A 104 -4.65 -5.46 -16.07
CA LEU A 104 -4.71 -5.75 -14.63
C LEU A 104 -5.96 -5.16 -13.96
N ALA A 105 -6.42 -3.98 -14.39
CA ALA A 105 -7.64 -3.37 -13.89
C ALA A 105 -8.86 -4.27 -14.17
N GLY A 106 -8.91 -4.88 -15.35
CA GLY A 106 -9.97 -5.83 -15.73
C GLY A 106 -9.82 -7.22 -15.07
N ARG A 107 -8.59 -7.75 -15.00
CA ARG A 107 -8.33 -9.11 -14.51
C ARG A 107 -8.44 -9.27 -12.99
N TYR A 108 -7.90 -8.32 -12.24
CA TYR A 108 -7.74 -8.46 -10.78
C TYR A 108 -8.44 -7.36 -9.97
N ALA A 109 -8.83 -6.27 -10.62
CA ALA A 109 -9.45 -5.12 -9.96
C ALA A 109 -10.95 -5.01 -10.35
N ASN A 110 -11.55 -3.85 -10.13
CA ASN A 110 -12.97 -3.61 -10.41
C ASN A 110 -13.26 -3.10 -11.83
N GLY A 111 -12.35 -3.31 -12.79
CA GLY A 111 -12.50 -2.83 -14.17
C GLY A 111 -12.27 -1.33 -14.36
N THR A 112 -11.69 -0.65 -13.35
CA THR A 112 -11.38 0.79 -13.45
C THR A 112 -9.92 1.07 -13.16
N LEU A 113 -9.36 2.04 -13.88
CA LEU A 113 -8.01 2.54 -13.70
C LEU A 113 -8.06 4.02 -13.34
N ARG A 114 -7.63 4.36 -12.11
CA ARG A 114 -7.70 5.74 -11.61
C ARG A 114 -6.37 6.45 -11.77
N ILE A 115 -6.32 7.41 -12.70
CA ILE A 115 -5.21 8.38 -12.80
C ILE A 115 -5.26 9.32 -11.60
N THR A 116 -4.12 9.52 -10.93
CA THR A 116 -4.02 10.34 -9.71
C THR A 116 -3.46 11.73 -9.98
N THR A 117 -3.66 12.66 -9.04
CA THR A 117 -3.09 14.02 -9.10
C THR A 117 -1.56 14.07 -8.98
N ARG A 118 -0.92 12.94 -8.66
CA ARG A 118 0.54 12.78 -8.60
C ARG A 118 1.06 11.86 -9.71
N GLN A 119 0.33 11.79 -10.83
CA GLN A 119 0.76 11.13 -12.07
C GLN A 119 1.03 9.62 -11.95
N GLY A 120 0.43 8.94 -10.97
CA GLY A 120 0.41 7.47 -10.86
C GLY A 120 -0.98 6.90 -11.15
N PHE A 121 -1.07 5.57 -11.22
CA PHE A 121 -2.33 4.83 -11.32
C PHE A 121 -2.74 4.20 -9.98
N GLN A 122 -4.04 4.03 -9.78
CA GLN A 122 -4.60 3.23 -8.69
C GLN A 122 -5.58 2.22 -9.26
N LEU A 123 -5.35 0.95 -8.91
CA LEU A 123 -6.26 -0.16 -9.16
C LEU A 123 -7.01 -0.44 -7.86
N HIS A 124 -8.35 -0.47 -7.91
CA HIS A 124 -9.21 -0.69 -6.74
C HIS A 124 -9.98 -2.00 -6.87
N GLY A 125 -10.30 -2.63 -5.74
CA GLY A 125 -11.10 -3.85 -5.74
C GLY A 125 -10.29 -5.14 -5.83
N ILE A 126 -8.97 -5.06 -5.68
CA ILE A 126 -8.10 -6.24 -5.72
C ILE A 126 -8.38 -7.10 -4.48
N LEU A 127 -8.57 -8.41 -4.65
CA LEU A 127 -8.70 -9.34 -3.53
C LEU A 127 -7.33 -9.77 -3.02
N LYS A 128 -7.25 -10.17 -1.73
CA LYS A 128 -5.96 -10.51 -1.10
C LYS A 128 -5.16 -11.58 -1.86
N GLY A 129 -5.84 -12.60 -2.37
CA GLY A 129 -5.23 -13.68 -3.15
C GLY A 129 -4.60 -13.23 -4.46
N ASP A 130 -5.08 -12.12 -5.04
CA ASP A 130 -4.62 -11.63 -6.34
C ASP A 130 -3.48 -10.59 -6.22
N ILE A 131 -3.22 -10.06 -5.02
CA ILE A 131 -2.20 -9.02 -4.79
C ILE A 131 -0.84 -9.42 -5.35
N ARG A 132 -0.40 -10.64 -5.09
CA ARG A 132 0.92 -11.13 -5.51
C ARG A 132 1.04 -11.11 -7.03
N ALA A 133 0.03 -11.62 -7.74
CA ALA A 133 0.00 -11.63 -9.19
C ALA A 133 -0.04 -10.21 -9.76
N THR A 134 -0.90 -9.33 -9.22
CA THR A 134 -1.00 -7.93 -9.67
C THR A 134 0.35 -7.20 -9.57
N ILE A 135 0.99 -7.23 -8.39
CA ILE A 135 2.26 -6.51 -8.18
C ILE A 135 3.40 -7.12 -9.02
N GLN A 136 3.43 -8.45 -9.19
CA GLN A 136 4.42 -9.10 -10.05
C GLN A 136 4.30 -8.66 -11.52
N ASN A 137 3.08 -8.53 -12.04
CA ASN A 137 2.87 -8.06 -13.41
C ASN A 137 3.25 -6.58 -13.59
N ILE A 138 2.94 -5.72 -12.61
CA ILE A 138 3.40 -4.32 -12.60
C ILE A 138 4.94 -4.25 -12.62
N ASN A 139 5.60 -5.06 -11.80
CA ASN A 139 7.07 -5.10 -11.78
C ASN A 139 7.66 -5.66 -13.09
N ALA A 140 7.01 -6.65 -13.71
CA ALA A 140 7.45 -7.27 -14.95
C ALA A 140 7.45 -6.29 -16.14
N CYS A 141 6.54 -5.31 -16.16
CA CYS A 141 6.54 -4.24 -17.16
C CYS A 141 7.42 -3.02 -16.77
N LEU A 142 8.31 -3.18 -15.79
CA LEU A 142 9.26 -2.16 -15.31
C LEU A 142 8.59 -0.95 -14.63
N LEU A 143 7.34 -1.09 -14.18
CA LEU A 143 6.73 -0.18 -13.21
C LEU A 143 7.01 -0.69 -11.79
N SER A 144 6.63 0.08 -10.78
CA SER A 144 6.82 -0.32 -9.38
C SER A 144 5.67 0.19 -8.51
N THR A 145 5.38 -0.51 -7.41
CA THR A 145 4.46 -0.02 -6.36
C THR A 145 5.22 0.43 -5.11
N LEU A 146 6.54 0.19 -5.05
CA LEU A 146 7.38 0.49 -3.90
C LEU A 146 7.41 1.99 -3.62
N ALA A 147 7.19 2.36 -2.36
CA ALA A 147 7.12 3.75 -1.90
C ALA A 147 6.06 4.61 -2.60
N ALA A 148 5.09 4.02 -3.31
CA ALA A 148 3.93 4.77 -3.80
C ALA A 148 3.06 5.28 -2.63
N CYS A 149 3.12 4.56 -1.50
CA CYS A 149 2.43 4.80 -0.23
C CYS A 149 3.43 4.69 0.97
N GLY A 150 2.98 4.89 2.22
CA GLY A 150 3.84 4.81 3.43
C GLY A 150 4.63 6.09 3.78
N ASP A 151 5.35 6.08 4.89
CA ASP A 151 6.13 7.22 5.41
C ASP A 151 7.47 7.35 4.69
N VAL A 152 7.42 7.72 3.41
CA VAL A 152 8.55 7.77 2.47
C VAL A 152 8.25 8.76 1.35
N ASN A 153 9.28 9.18 0.62
CA ASN A 153 9.13 10.01 -0.57
C ASN A 153 8.18 9.38 -1.60
N ARG A 154 7.35 10.22 -2.25
CA ARG A 154 6.32 9.80 -3.19
C ARG A 154 6.57 10.37 -4.58
#